data_AF-A0A941NV23-F1
#
_entry.id   AF-A0A941NV23-F1
#
_cell.length_a   1.000
_cell.length_b   1.000
_cell.length_c   1.000
_cell.angle_alpha   90.00
_cell.angle_beta   90.00
_cell.angle_gamma   90.00
#
_symmetry.space_group_name_H-M   'P 1'
#
loop_
_entity.id
_entity.type
_entity.pdbx_description
1 polymer ?
#
loop_
_entity_poly.entity_id
_entity_poly.type
_entity_poly.pdbx_seq_one_letter_code
_entity_poly.pdbx_strand_id
1 'polypeptide(L)'
;PKFREKTPLIPMQNLKQPISARRIDQILKWAFNLGAQQFDENEPRRASKLRSASAHWLRHSYVTYLLNSGAPLKVVQENAGHSDVGTTMHYRHVAQTDRHEATRTLSLSDLKRKTRQSKCRD
;
A
#
# COMPACT_ATOMS: atom_id res chain seq x y z
N PRO A 1 -13.80 22.58 13.45
CA PRO A 1 -14.72 21.83 14.31
C PRO A 1 -14.82 22.45 15.71
N LYS A 2 -16.05 22.75 16.16
CA LYS A 2 -16.29 23.19 17.53
C LYS A 2 -16.22 21.99 18.48
N PHE A 3 -15.85 22.22 19.74
CA PHE A 3 -15.89 21.17 20.76
C PHE A 3 -17.32 20.61 20.88
N ARG A 4 -17.47 19.28 20.82
CA ARG A 4 -18.75 18.53 20.78
C ARG A 4 -19.67 18.81 19.57
N GLU A 5 -19.12 19.26 18.45
CA GLU A 5 -19.86 19.34 17.20
C GLU A 5 -20.31 17.95 16.74
N LYS A 6 -21.63 17.77 16.52
CA LYS A 6 -22.23 16.49 16.11
C LYS A 6 -22.29 16.29 14.59
N THR A 7 -21.83 17.28 13.82
CA THR A 7 -21.82 17.22 12.37
C THR A 7 -20.90 16.08 11.92
N PRO A 8 -21.40 15.12 11.13
CA PRO A 8 -20.58 14.02 10.66
C PRO A 8 -19.52 14.53 9.68
N LEU A 9 -18.30 13.99 9.77
CA LEU A 9 -17.19 14.38 8.89
C LEU A 9 -17.50 14.12 7.41
N ILE A 10 -18.14 12.98 7.13
CA ILE A 10 -18.65 12.64 5.81
C ILE A 10 -20.16 12.45 5.94
N PRO A 11 -20.96 13.49 5.63
CA PRO A 11 -22.41 13.37 5.67
C PRO A 11 -22.96 12.61 4.46
N MET A 12 -24.15 12.05 4.63
CA MET A 12 -25.03 11.73 3.52
C MET A 12 -25.51 13.02 2.83
N GLN A 13 -26.18 12.91 1.68
CA GLN A 13 -26.71 14.07 0.93
C GLN A 13 -27.63 14.97 1.77
N ASN A 14 -28.23 14.45 2.85
CA ASN A 14 -29.07 15.20 3.77
C ASN A 14 -28.30 16.04 4.82
N LEU A 15 -26.95 16.02 4.82
CA LEU A 15 -26.05 16.75 5.72
C LEU A 15 -26.19 16.45 7.23
N LYS A 16 -27.13 15.59 7.63
CA LYS A 16 -27.47 15.33 9.03
C LYS A 16 -26.94 13.99 9.50
N GLN A 17 -26.88 13.00 8.62
CA GLN A 17 -26.52 11.64 8.97
C GLN A 17 -25.12 11.31 8.47
N PRO A 18 -24.30 10.58 9.24
CA PRO A 18 -23.04 10.06 8.75
C PRO A 18 -23.27 9.08 7.60
N ILE A 19 -22.37 9.07 6.64
CA ILE A 19 -22.35 8.04 5.60
C ILE A 19 -22.15 6.66 6.24
N SER A 20 -22.90 5.66 5.77
CA SER A 20 -22.72 4.29 6.23
C SER A 20 -21.51 3.62 5.56
N ALA A 21 -20.89 2.66 6.25
CA ALA A 21 -19.80 1.86 5.69
C ALA A 21 -20.21 1.15 4.38
N ARG A 22 -21.45 0.66 4.30
CA ARG A 22 -22.01 0.07 3.09
C ARG A 22 -22.08 1.06 1.93
N ARG A 23 -22.45 2.32 2.20
CA ARG A 23 -22.50 3.36 1.16
C ARG A 23 -21.09 3.71 0.67
N ILE A 24 -20.11 3.76 1.55
CA ILE A 24 -18.69 3.92 1.16
C ILE A 24 -18.26 2.77 0.24
N ASP A 25 -18.56 1.52 0.59
CA ASP A 25 -18.24 0.35 -0.25
C ASP A 25 -18.90 0.42 -1.64
N GLN A 26 -20.15 0.86 -1.71
CA GLN A 26 -20.86 1.08 -2.98
C GLN A 26 -20.20 2.16 -3.84
N ILE A 27 -19.79 3.28 -3.23
CA ILE A 27 -19.09 4.36 -3.94
C ILE A 27 -17.76 3.85 -4.49
N LEU A 28 -17.00 3.09 -3.69
CA LEU A 28 -15.74 2.49 -4.14
C LEU A 28 -15.96 1.51 -5.29
N LYS A 29 -16.93 0.60 -5.19
CA LYS A 29 -17.29 -0.33 -6.27
C LYS A 29 -17.68 0.40 -7.54
N TRP A 30 -18.46 1.47 -7.43
CA TRP A 30 -18.81 2.31 -8.57
C TRP A 30 -17.57 2.91 -9.23
N ALA A 31 -16.67 3.51 -8.44
CA ALA A 31 -15.44 4.12 -8.96
C ALA A 31 -14.53 3.10 -9.65
N PHE A 32 -14.39 1.90 -9.08
CA PHE A 32 -13.60 0.82 -9.69
C PHE A 32 -14.21 0.30 -10.98
N ASN A 33 -15.53 0.14 -11.04
CA ASN A 33 -16.23 -0.25 -12.26
C ASN A 33 -16.09 0.81 -13.35
N LEU A 34 -16.18 2.09 -13.00
CA LEU A 34 -15.95 3.19 -13.93
C LEU A 34 -14.51 3.18 -14.47
N GLY A 35 -13.52 2.94 -13.60
CA GLY A 35 -12.13 2.77 -14.02
C GLY A 35 -11.92 1.54 -14.91
N ALA A 36 -12.59 0.42 -14.62
CA ALA A 36 -12.49 -0.79 -15.43
C ALA A 36 -12.97 -0.59 -16.88
N GLN A 37 -13.99 0.24 -17.10
CA GLN A 37 -14.50 0.57 -18.44
C GLN A 37 -13.42 1.19 -19.33
N GLN A 38 -12.44 1.91 -18.77
CA GLN A 38 -11.33 2.50 -19.53
C GLN A 38 -10.37 1.45 -20.12
N PHE A 39 -10.40 0.22 -19.61
CA PHE A 39 -9.46 -0.85 -19.97
C PHE A 39 -10.12 -2.03 -20.69
N ASP A 40 -11.44 -2.04 -20.89
CA ASP A 40 -12.18 -3.21 -21.35
C ASP A 40 -11.75 -3.72 -22.74
N GLU A 41 -11.44 -2.80 -23.67
CA GLU A 41 -11.08 -3.16 -25.05
C GLU A 41 -9.60 -3.53 -25.20
N ASN A 42 -8.72 -2.82 -24.50
CA ASN A 42 -7.27 -2.93 -24.67
C ASN A 42 -6.60 -3.88 -23.66
N GLU A 43 -7.15 -4.02 -22.45
CA GLU A 43 -6.54 -4.75 -21.33
C GLU A 43 -7.59 -5.48 -20.47
N PRO A 44 -8.30 -6.51 -21.00
CA PRO A 44 -9.43 -7.15 -20.32
C PRO A 44 -9.07 -7.77 -18.96
N ARG A 45 -7.82 -8.26 -18.81
CA ARG A 45 -7.32 -8.75 -17.52
C ARG A 45 -7.26 -7.65 -16.45
N ARG A 46 -6.87 -6.44 -16.84
CA ARG A 46 -6.76 -5.30 -15.94
C ARG A 46 -8.13 -4.77 -15.55
N ALA A 47 -9.05 -4.70 -16.51
CA ALA A 47 -10.44 -4.36 -16.26
C ALA A 47 -11.09 -5.34 -15.28
N SER A 48 -10.91 -6.65 -15.49
CA SER A 48 -11.39 -7.69 -14.57
C SER A 48 -10.84 -7.50 -13.14
N LYS A 49 -9.53 -7.25 -13.01
CA LYS A 49 -8.89 -7.02 -11.71
C LYS A 49 -9.45 -5.79 -10.99
N LEU A 50 -9.71 -4.70 -11.73
CA LEU A 50 -10.36 -3.50 -11.17
C LEU A 50 -11.79 -3.79 -10.71
N ARG A 51 -12.59 -4.57 -11.44
CA ARG A 51 -13.96 -4.92 -11.01
C ARG A 51 -14.00 -5.71 -9.70
N SER A 52 -12.97 -6.52 -9.42
CA SER A 52 -12.85 -7.28 -8.16
C SER A 52 -12.29 -6.48 -6.99
N ALA A 53 -11.96 -5.20 -7.20
CA ALA A 53 -11.38 -4.34 -6.20
C ALA A 53 -12.31 -4.07 -5.00
N SER A 54 -11.71 -3.85 -3.83
CA SER A 54 -12.43 -3.51 -2.60
C SER A 54 -11.68 -2.47 -1.76
N ALA A 55 -12.34 -1.95 -0.73
CA ALA A 55 -11.72 -1.07 0.26
C ALA A 55 -10.47 -1.70 0.91
N HIS A 56 -10.48 -3.02 1.11
CA HIS A 56 -9.34 -3.73 1.66
C HIS A 56 -8.12 -3.69 0.71
N TRP A 57 -8.35 -3.78 -0.60
CA TRP A 57 -7.26 -3.69 -1.58
C TRP A 57 -6.59 -2.32 -1.60
N LEU A 58 -7.35 -1.23 -1.37
CA LEU A 58 -6.80 0.11 -1.19
C LEU A 58 -5.91 0.20 0.05
N ARG A 59 -6.35 -0.38 1.18
CA ARG A 59 -5.56 -0.44 2.41
C ARG A 59 -4.26 -1.20 2.21
N HIS A 60 -4.31 -2.34 1.52
CA HIS A 60 -3.11 -3.12 1.17
C HIS A 60 -2.15 -2.33 0.27
N SER A 61 -2.69 -1.65 -0.75
CA SER A 61 -1.90 -0.82 -1.66
C SER A 61 -1.22 0.33 -0.91
N TYR A 62 -1.93 0.98 0.02
CA TYR A 62 -1.38 2.05 0.85
C TYR A 62 -0.28 1.55 1.79
N VAL A 63 -0.49 0.43 2.49
CA VAL A 63 0.53 -0.16 3.37
C VAL A 63 1.78 -0.55 2.58
N THR A 64 1.60 -1.20 1.43
CA THR A 64 2.72 -1.57 0.53
C THR A 64 3.47 -0.33 0.06
N TYR A 65 2.75 0.73 -0.34
CA TYR A 65 3.35 2.00 -0.75
C TYR A 65 4.20 2.63 0.37
N LEU A 66 3.70 2.65 1.61
CA LEU A 66 4.45 3.19 2.75
C LEU A 66 5.73 2.39 3.02
N LEU A 67 5.65 1.06 3.00
CA LEU A 67 6.80 0.19 3.23
C LEU A 67 7.87 0.37 2.14
N ASN A 68 7.45 0.42 0.89
CA ASN A 68 8.36 0.62 -0.25
C ASN A 68 8.99 2.03 -0.24
N SER A 69 8.29 3.01 0.34
CA SER A 69 8.82 4.38 0.52
C SER A 69 9.78 4.49 1.72
N GLY A 70 10.05 3.40 2.43
CA GLY A 70 10.95 3.38 3.59
C GLY A 70 10.34 3.93 4.87
N ALA A 71 9.00 4.01 4.96
CA ALA A 71 8.34 4.48 6.18
C ALA A 71 8.67 3.54 7.37
N PRO A 72 8.92 4.09 8.57
CA PRO A 72 9.16 3.27 9.75
C PRO A 72 7.98 2.34 10.02
N LEU A 73 8.26 1.06 10.28
CA LEU A 73 7.23 0.03 10.45
C LEU A 73 6.19 0.39 11.53
N LYS A 74 6.63 1.05 12.61
CA LYS A 74 5.75 1.52 13.68
C LYS A 74 4.71 2.53 13.18
N VAL A 75 5.11 3.46 12.31
CA VAL A 75 4.22 4.45 11.68
C VAL A 75 3.23 3.77 10.74
N VAL A 76 3.68 2.77 9.97
CA VAL A 76 2.80 2.00 9.08
C VAL A 76 1.75 1.22 9.87
N GLN A 77 2.13 0.64 11.02
CA GLN A 77 1.22 -0.10 11.90
C GLN A 77 0.16 0.82 12.53
N GLU A 78 0.58 1.98 13.04
CA GLU A 78 -0.33 2.99 13.61
C GLU A 78 -1.31 3.50 12.55
N ASN A 79 -0.83 3.82 11.35
CA ASN A 79 -1.67 4.27 10.23
C ASN A 79 -2.61 3.17 9.71
N ALA A 80 -2.22 1.90 9.83
CA ALA A 80 -3.10 0.79 9.53
C ALA A 80 -4.16 0.58 10.62
N GLY A 81 -4.00 1.08 11.85
CA GLY A 81 -5.02 0.99 12.91
C GLY A 81 -5.18 -0.42 13.51
N HIS A 82 -4.10 -1.20 13.63
CA HIS A 82 -4.14 -2.53 14.28
C HIS A 82 -3.96 -2.40 15.79
N SER A 83 -4.96 -2.78 16.58
CA SER A 83 -4.84 -3.01 18.03
C SER A 83 -4.39 -4.44 18.37
N ASP A 84 -4.28 -5.35 17.38
CA ASP A 84 -3.81 -6.73 17.57
C ASP A 84 -2.89 -7.19 16.42
N VAL A 85 -1.78 -7.84 16.78
CA VAL A 85 -0.56 -8.08 15.98
C VAL A 85 -0.64 -9.41 15.22
N GLY A 86 -1.75 -9.64 14.51
CA GLY A 86 -1.94 -10.87 13.71
C GLY A 86 -1.51 -10.77 12.24
N THR A 87 -1.63 -9.59 11.62
CA THR A 87 -1.55 -9.44 10.14
C THR A 87 -0.34 -8.66 9.63
N THR A 88 0.57 -8.22 10.51
CA THR A 88 1.77 -7.46 10.10
C THR A 88 2.99 -8.35 9.81
N MET A 89 2.98 -9.59 10.28
CA MET A 89 4.09 -10.54 10.05
C MET A 89 4.28 -10.90 8.56
N HIS A 90 3.22 -10.87 7.75
CA HIS A 90 3.32 -11.16 6.31
C HIS A 90 4.05 -10.04 5.53
N TYR A 91 3.86 -8.77 5.91
CA TYR A 91 4.50 -7.63 5.23
C TYR A 91 6.00 -7.53 5.46
N ARG A 92 6.51 -8.12 6.55
CA ARG A 92 7.93 -8.23 6.85
C ARG A 92 8.66 -9.10 5.82
N HIS A 93 8.03 -10.18 5.34
CA HIS A 93 8.67 -11.07 4.38
C HIS A 93 8.89 -10.39 3.02
N VAL A 94 7.95 -9.57 2.56
CA VAL A 94 8.08 -8.87 1.26
C VAL A 94 9.22 -7.85 1.31
N ALA A 95 9.23 -6.97 2.32
CA ALA A 95 10.29 -5.98 2.47
C ALA A 95 11.66 -6.60 2.79
N GLN A 96 11.73 -7.73 3.52
CA GLN A 96 12.99 -8.44 3.71
C GLN A 96 13.47 -9.14 2.44
N THR A 97 12.58 -9.68 1.61
CA THR A 97 12.96 -10.33 0.35
C THR A 97 13.64 -9.32 -0.57
N ASP A 98 13.07 -8.12 -0.74
CA ASP A 98 13.68 -7.05 -1.56
C ASP A 98 15.04 -6.61 -1.00
N ARG A 99 15.18 -6.50 0.33
CA ARG A 99 16.46 -6.15 0.98
C ARG A 99 17.50 -7.25 0.83
N HIS A 100 17.11 -8.52 0.95
CA HIS A 100 18.01 -9.66 0.78
C HIS A 100 18.47 -9.77 -0.67
N GLU A 101 17.59 -9.51 -1.63
CA GLU A 101 17.96 -9.47 -3.05
C GLU A 101 18.90 -8.31 -3.37
N ALA A 102 18.63 -7.10 -2.86
CA ALA A 102 19.55 -5.96 -2.99
C ALA A 102 20.93 -6.24 -2.35
N THR A 103 20.96 -6.90 -1.18
CA THR A 103 22.21 -7.31 -0.51
C THR A 103 22.92 -8.43 -1.26
N ARG A 104 22.17 -9.36 -1.89
CA ARG A 104 22.72 -10.46 -2.69
C ARG A 104 23.33 -9.95 -4.00
N THR A 105 22.73 -8.95 -4.62
CA THR A 105 23.28 -8.27 -5.80
C THR A 105 24.57 -7.52 -5.44
N LEU A 106 24.70 -7.01 -4.21
CA LEU A 106 25.95 -6.49 -3.64
C LEU A 106 26.92 -7.60 -3.19
N SER A 107 26.96 -8.72 -3.92
CA SER A 107 27.81 -9.88 -3.64
C SER A 107 29.28 -9.50 -3.43
N LEU A 108 29.91 -10.16 -2.45
CA LEU A 108 31.30 -10.02 -2.03
C LEU A 108 32.34 -10.12 -3.17
N SER A 109 31.94 -10.59 -4.36
CA SER A 109 32.76 -10.54 -5.57
C SER A 109 33.12 -9.11 -6.01
N ASP A 110 32.24 -8.14 -5.82
CA ASP A 110 32.50 -6.75 -6.22
C ASP A 110 33.39 -6.01 -5.20
N LEU A 111 33.28 -6.38 -3.92
CA LEU A 111 34.20 -5.92 -2.87
C LEU A 111 35.63 -6.50 -3.05
N LYS A 112 35.75 -7.75 -3.53
CA LYS A 112 37.06 -8.38 -3.85
C LYS A 112 37.74 -7.76 -5.08
N ARG A 113 36.98 -7.28 -6.08
CA ARG A 113 37.55 -6.57 -7.24
C ARG A 113 38.12 -5.20 -6.85
N LYS A 114 37.41 -4.47 -5.97
CA LYS A 114 37.82 -3.12 -5.55
C LYS A 114 39.09 -3.12 -4.67
N THR A 115 39.28 -4.16 -3.85
CA THR A 115 40.48 -4.33 -3.00
C THR A 115 41.71 -4.86 -3.74
N ARG A 116 41.53 -5.53 -4.90
CA ARG A 116 42.67 -6.00 -5.73
C ARG A 116 43.22 -4.90 -6.65
N GLN A 117 42.38 -3.99 -7.16
CA GLN A 117 42.86 -2.87 -7.99
C GLN A 117 43.61 -1.79 -7.20
N SER A 118 43.35 -1.63 -5.91
CA SER A 118 44.06 -0.66 -5.05
C SER A 118 45.40 -1.14 -4.52
N LYS A 119 45.79 -2.41 -4.73
CA LYS A 119 47.07 -2.98 -4.27
C LYS A 119 48.14 -3.07 -5.38
N CYS A 120 47.83 -2.67 -6.62
CA CYS A 120 48.79 -2.58 -7.74
C CYS A 120 49.14 -1.13 -8.13
N ARG A 121 48.90 -0.17 -7.24
CA ARG A 121 49.37 1.22 -7.38
C ARG A 121 50.11 1.61 -6.11
N ASP A 122 51.29 1.04 -5.94
CA ASP A 122 52.43 1.56 -5.18
C ASP A 122 53.69 0.87 -5.73
#